data_AF-A0A927NEZ2-F1
#
_entry.id   AF-A0A927NEZ2-F1
#
_cell.length_a   1.000
_cell.length_b   1.000
_cell.length_c   1.000
_cell.angle_alpha   90.00
_cell.angle_beta   90.00
_cell.angle_gamma   90.00
#
_symmetry.space_group_name_H-M   'P 1'
#
loop_
_entity.id
_entity.type
_entity.pdbx_description
1 polymer ?
#
loop_
_entity_poly.entity_id
_entity_poly.type
_entity_poly.pdbx_seq_one_letter_code
_entity_poly.pdbx_strand_id
1 'polypeptide(L)'
;MKKSWKKEWIKELDERVPKLDKDVLNAPIYTNVTSKMEDSVQGKVTFSFWKNMKIRMRLLYERMRRGKRFVLRFTAMAAALLLLFVTSSVVMIPEVLPDELGAFALEINPRAIFAVNTDGIVTSVVAGNADADVILSSERRKGAMTGKTVSRSMEIFVDYAAQLGYLDMETGDAIRVSMCMRDGDTAAIRKTLTDYFCKKGVYVAVITQEVSVRTFCDRVGAFSHATLQELVEAFEVLPSLYSEREAEGKTVVELQAIYEENIAPEDVKSSVESILVRALEWITKREESLKEIAELNDIIKKHEDNPKLIFKDYWSVKEELEGKEEQEISLRFTLLLQKMEDLITAYEEKYNVTIDSEFDLKTLQLAASSEYLHGIAELLADFSMEVFNGSAKFLTEALEWMGVKVDLEELCEAPQTTEEYLAKTKTYNEIRYRSLQSENITVYGTERERISTQDYNAYLQTLCDEYGSLEAYWGTLNS
;
A
#
# COMPACT_ATOMS: atom_id res chain seq x y z
N MET A 1 -3.73 -21.32 -48.74
CA MET A 1 -4.47 -21.31 -47.45
C MET A 1 -3.46 -21.39 -46.33
N LYS A 2 -3.09 -20.25 -45.72
CA LYS A 2 -2.23 -20.24 -44.53
C LYS A 2 -3.13 -20.55 -43.34
N LYS A 3 -2.84 -21.61 -42.60
CA LYS A 3 -3.55 -21.91 -41.36
C LYS A 3 -3.25 -20.80 -40.34
N SER A 4 -4.28 -20.39 -39.61
CA SER A 4 -4.17 -19.39 -38.55
C SER A 4 -3.44 -20.02 -37.37
N TRP A 5 -2.19 -19.61 -37.14
CA TRP A 5 -1.36 -20.05 -36.02
C TRP A 5 -2.07 -19.88 -34.67
N LYS A 6 -2.92 -18.85 -34.54
CA LYS A 6 -3.78 -18.60 -33.37
C LYS A 6 -4.74 -19.76 -33.08
N LYS A 7 -5.26 -20.45 -34.10
CA LYS A 7 -6.12 -21.64 -33.92
C LYS A 7 -5.35 -22.91 -33.59
N GLU A 8 -4.12 -23.06 -34.08
CA GLU A 8 -3.27 -24.20 -33.72
C GLU A 8 -2.71 -24.06 -32.30
N TRP A 9 -2.39 -22.84 -31.86
CA TRP A 9 -1.89 -22.57 -30.51
C TRP A 9 -2.97 -22.73 -29.41
N ILE A 10 -4.17 -22.18 -29.60
CA ILE A 10 -5.31 -22.37 -28.66
C ILE A 10 -5.68 -23.86 -28.55
N LYS A 11 -5.62 -24.58 -29.66
CA LYS A 11 -5.90 -26.02 -29.68
C LYS A 11 -4.83 -26.84 -28.95
N GLU A 12 -3.55 -26.48 -29.08
CA GLU A 12 -2.48 -27.12 -28.29
C GLU A 12 -2.58 -26.77 -26.80
N LEU A 13 -3.02 -25.55 -26.45
CA LEU A 13 -3.25 -25.15 -25.06
C LEU A 13 -4.38 -25.97 -24.42
N ASP A 14 -5.53 -26.09 -25.11
CA ASP A 14 -6.69 -26.84 -24.63
C ASP A 14 -6.43 -28.36 -24.56
N GLU A 15 -5.54 -28.90 -25.40
CA GLU A 15 -5.17 -30.32 -25.40
C GLU A 15 -4.09 -30.66 -24.35
N ARG A 16 -3.26 -29.70 -23.92
CA ARG A 16 -2.11 -29.94 -23.02
C ARG A 16 -2.30 -29.48 -21.59
N VAL A 17 -3.23 -28.57 -21.32
CA VAL A 17 -3.57 -28.19 -19.95
C VAL A 17 -4.59 -29.22 -19.43
N PRO A 18 -4.21 -30.14 -18.52
CA PRO A 18 -5.23 -30.95 -17.86
C PRO A 18 -6.17 -29.97 -17.17
N LYS A 19 -7.49 -30.11 -17.35
CA LYS A 19 -8.50 -29.27 -16.69
C LYS A 19 -8.08 -29.09 -15.23
N LEU A 20 -7.51 -27.92 -14.92
CA LEU A 20 -6.97 -27.63 -13.61
C LEU A 20 -8.14 -27.80 -12.64
N ASP A 21 -7.92 -28.62 -11.61
CA ASP A 21 -8.92 -28.84 -10.59
C ASP A 21 -9.34 -27.47 -10.03
N LYS A 22 -10.64 -27.27 -9.80
CA LYS A 22 -11.18 -25.99 -9.30
C LYS A 22 -10.53 -25.61 -7.97
N ASP A 23 -9.97 -26.57 -7.24
CA ASP A 23 -9.25 -26.36 -5.99
C ASP A 23 -7.87 -25.69 -6.18
N VAL A 24 -7.25 -25.76 -7.36
CA VAL A 24 -5.99 -25.07 -7.69
C VAL A 24 -6.23 -23.63 -8.13
N LEU A 25 -7.33 -23.37 -8.85
CA LEU A 25 -7.75 -22.02 -9.22
C LEU A 25 -8.28 -21.20 -8.02
N ASN A 26 -8.71 -21.87 -6.94
CA ASN A 26 -9.24 -21.24 -5.73
C ASN A 26 -8.23 -21.20 -4.56
N ALA A 27 -6.96 -21.56 -4.79
CA ALA A 27 -5.94 -21.47 -3.75
C ALA A 27 -5.68 -19.98 -3.41
N PRO A 28 -5.94 -19.52 -2.17
CA PRO A 28 -5.79 -18.12 -1.81
C PRO A 28 -4.30 -17.75 -1.77
N ILE A 29 -3.88 -16.85 -2.64
CA ILE A 29 -2.64 -16.09 -2.49
C ILE A 29 -3.00 -14.82 -1.71
N TYR A 30 -2.59 -14.76 -0.46
CA TYR A 30 -2.88 -13.66 0.45
C TYR A 30 -2.19 -12.38 -0.04
N THR A 31 -2.97 -11.46 -0.61
CA THR A 31 -2.61 -10.04 -0.67
C THR A 31 -2.91 -9.42 0.70
N ASN A 32 -2.03 -8.54 1.17
CA ASN A 32 -2.09 -7.92 2.50
C ASN A 32 -3.48 -7.33 2.83
N VAL A 33 -4.32 -8.11 3.52
CA VAL A 33 -5.58 -7.67 4.13
C VAL A 33 -5.72 -8.39 5.47
N THR A 34 -5.47 -7.65 6.56
CA THR A 34 -5.97 -8.04 7.88
C THR A 34 -7.48 -7.87 7.92
N SER A 35 -8.22 -8.96 7.71
CA SER A 35 -9.59 -9.09 8.23
C SER A 35 -9.97 -10.56 8.43
N LYS A 36 -10.35 -10.87 9.66
CA LYS A 36 -10.99 -12.13 10.10
C LYS A 36 -12.13 -12.54 9.17
N MET A 37 -12.24 -13.83 8.88
CA MET A 37 -13.54 -14.52 9.01
C MET A 37 -13.38 -16.04 9.13
N GLU A 38 -14.11 -16.57 10.12
CA GLU A 38 -14.43 -17.98 10.32
C GLU A 38 -15.44 -18.48 9.26
N ASP A 39 -15.45 -19.81 9.10
CA ASP A 39 -16.50 -20.68 8.55
C ASP A 39 -16.82 -20.63 7.05
N SER A 40 -16.31 -21.63 6.30
CA SER A 40 -17.03 -22.91 6.06
C SER A 40 -16.55 -23.61 4.79
N VAL A 41 -16.43 -24.94 4.87
CA VAL A 41 -16.85 -25.98 3.91
C VAL A 41 -15.96 -27.23 4.11
N GLN A 42 -16.62 -28.28 4.59
CA GLN A 42 -16.08 -29.61 4.82
C GLN A 42 -15.89 -30.37 3.50
N GLY A 43 -14.80 -31.14 3.39
CA GLY A 43 -14.82 -32.34 2.54
C GLY A 43 -13.49 -32.93 2.09
N LYS A 44 -13.00 -33.92 2.84
CA LYS A 44 -12.14 -35.05 2.39
C LYS A 44 -10.65 -34.83 2.09
N VAL A 45 -9.89 -34.29 3.05
CA VAL A 45 -8.45 -34.64 3.22
C VAL A 45 -8.08 -34.86 4.71
N THR A 46 -9.08 -35.10 5.59
CA THR A 46 -8.89 -34.94 7.03
C THR A 46 -8.52 -36.21 7.83
N PHE A 47 -8.36 -37.39 7.20
CA PHE A 47 -8.21 -38.62 8.00
C PHE A 47 -6.77 -38.93 8.46
N SER A 48 -5.73 -38.58 7.70
CA SER A 48 -4.33 -38.81 8.12
C SER A 48 -3.79 -37.69 9.02
N PHE A 49 -4.20 -36.45 8.76
CA PHE A 49 -3.81 -35.26 9.52
C PHE A 49 -4.36 -35.28 10.97
N TRP A 50 -5.63 -35.65 11.16
CA TRP A 50 -6.24 -35.73 12.50
C TRP A 50 -5.70 -36.87 13.36
N LYS A 51 -5.21 -37.96 12.75
CA LYS A 51 -4.62 -39.09 13.49
C LYS A 51 -3.26 -38.71 14.09
N ASN A 52 -2.44 -37.96 13.34
CA ASN A 52 -1.14 -37.47 13.82
C ASN A 52 -1.29 -36.27 14.78
N MET A 53 -2.29 -35.41 14.58
CA MET A 53 -2.59 -34.28 15.47
C MET A 53 -3.14 -34.74 16.84
N LYS A 54 -3.96 -35.80 16.89
CA LYS A 54 -4.43 -36.40 18.17
C LYS A 54 -3.30 -37.00 19.01
N ILE A 55 -2.25 -37.53 18.38
CA ILE A 55 -1.08 -38.08 19.08
C ILE A 55 -0.22 -36.95 19.64
N ARG A 56 0.02 -35.86 18.87
CA ARG A 56 0.75 -34.67 19.32
C ARG A 56 0.01 -33.89 20.41
N MET A 57 -1.31 -33.74 20.31
CA MET A 57 -2.14 -33.07 21.33
C MET A 57 -2.20 -33.86 22.65
N ARG A 58 -2.18 -35.19 22.61
CA ARG A 58 -2.16 -36.03 23.82
C ARG A 58 -0.83 -35.90 24.59
N LEU A 59 0.30 -35.75 23.88
CA LEU A 59 1.62 -35.50 24.47
C LEU A 59 1.77 -34.09 25.05
N LEU A 60 1.19 -33.08 24.40
CA LEU A 60 1.16 -31.70 24.92
C LEU A 60 0.23 -31.55 26.14
N TYR A 61 -0.90 -32.25 26.15
CA TYR A 61 -1.84 -32.25 27.28
C TYR A 61 -1.27 -32.95 28.53
N GLU A 62 -0.46 -34.00 28.36
CA GLU A 62 0.24 -34.67 29.47
C GLU A 62 1.44 -33.88 30.02
N ARG A 63 2.12 -33.08 29.18
CA ARG A 63 3.13 -32.09 29.62
C ARG A 63 2.50 -30.94 30.43
N MET A 64 1.34 -30.43 30.01
CA MET A 64 0.65 -29.33 30.70
C MET A 64 -0.06 -29.73 32.01
N ARG A 65 -0.26 -31.03 32.28
CA ARG A 65 -0.94 -31.50 33.51
C ARG A 65 -0.06 -31.46 34.76
N ARG A 66 1.28 -31.39 34.62
CA ARG A 66 2.22 -31.40 35.76
C ARG A 66 2.53 -30.02 36.37
N GLY A 67 2.06 -28.91 35.78
CA GLY A 67 2.31 -27.53 36.28
C GLY A 67 1.13 -26.82 36.97
N LYS A 68 -0.03 -27.46 37.15
CA LYS A 68 -1.31 -26.79 37.46
C LYS A 68 -1.57 -26.37 38.92
N ARG A 69 -0.54 -26.12 39.73
CA ARG A 69 -0.73 -25.52 41.08
C ARG A 69 -0.13 -24.12 41.26
N PHE A 70 0.68 -23.65 40.31
CA PHE A 70 1.34 -22.33 40.41
C PHE A 70 0.64 -21.21 39.61
N VAL A 71 -0.05 -21.54 38.51
CA VAL A 71 -0.61 -20.53 37.57
C VAL A 71 -1.92 -19.90 38.06
N LEU A 72 -2.70 -20.60 38.89
CA LEU A 72 -4.06 -20.15 39.27
C LEU A 72 -4.07 -18.92 40.21
N ARG A 73 -2.94 -18.59 40.86
CA ARG A 73 -2.84 -17.44 41.77
C ARG A 73 -2.38 -16.15 41.08
N PHE A 74 -1.73 -16.24 39.92
CA PHE A 74 -1.25 -15.07 39.18
C PHE A 74 -2.28 -14.51 38.19
N THR A 75 -3.16 -15.35 37.63
CA THR A 75 -4.17 -14.91 36.64
C THR A 75 -5.29 -14.07 37.26
N ALA A 76 -5.67 -14.32 38.52
CA ALA A 76 -6.67 -13.52 39.22
C ALA A 76 -6.17 -12.10 39.56
N MET A 77 -4.87 -11.95 39.84
CA MET A 77 -4.26 -10.66 40.16
C MET A 77 -4.06 -9.78 38.91
N ALA A 78 -3.71 -10.39 37.78
CA ALA A 78 -3.59 -9.70 36.48
C ALA A 78 -4.94 -9.23 35.94
N ALA A 79 -6.02 -10.01 36.12
CA ALA A 79 -7.36 -9.61 35.69
C ALA A 79 -7.91 -8.42 36.50
N ALA A 80 -7.63 -8.35 37.81
CA ALA A 80 -8.03 -7.23 38.66
C ALA A 80 -7.25 -5.94 38.32
N LEU A 81 -5.96 -6.04 37.99
CA LEU A 81 -5.15 -4.90 37.54
C LEU A 81 -5.55 -4.40 36.15
N LEU A 82 -5.94 -5.30 35.23
CA LEU A 82 -6.49 -4.94 33.93
C LEU A 82 -7.86 -4.24 34.04
N LEU A 83 -8.73 -4.67 34.96
CA LEU A 83 -10.00 -3.99 35.23
C LEU A 83 -9.80 -2.61 35.86
N LEU A 84 -8.79 -2.42 36.71
CA LEU A 84 -8.42 -1.10 37.26
C LEU A 84 -7.81 -0.18 36.20
N PHE A 85 -7.01 -0.71 35.26
CA PHE A 85 -6.49 0.06 34.13
C PHE A 85 -7.59 0.46 33.13
N VAL A 86 -8.49 -0.46 32.79
CA VAL A 86 -9.61 -0.17 31.88
C VAL A 86 -10.62 0.80 32.51
N THR A 87 -10.78 0.78 33.84
CA THR A 87 -11.66 1.75 34.52
C THR A 87 -10.99 3.09 34.81
N SER A 88 -9.65 3.17 34.96
CA SER A 88 -8.96 4.47 35.06
C SER A 88 -8.82 5.19 33.71
N SER A 89 -8.84 4.47 32.58
CA SER A 89 -8.81 5.04 31.23
C SER A 89 -10.12 5.71 30.79
N VAL A 90 -11.21 5.57 31.57
CA VAL A 90 -12.55 6.08 31.22
C VAL A 90 -12.94 7.30 32.06
N VAL A 91 -12.06 7.81 32.92
CA VAL A 91 -12.31 9.03 33.70
C VAL A 91 -11.74 10.26 32.98
N MET A 92 -12.63 10.90 32.21
CA MET A 92 -12.78 12.36 32.05
C MET A 92 -11.50 13.19 31.82
N ILE A 93 -11.25 13.51 30.55
CA ILE A 93 -11.04 14.91 30.18
C ILE A 93 -12.08 15.20 29.09
N PRO A 94 -13.19 15.91 29.38
CA PRO A 94 -13.81 16.69 28.34
C PRO A 94 -12.86 17.85 28.12
N GLU A 95 -11.91 17.68 27.19
CA GLU A 95 -11.43 18.87 26.51
C GLU A 95 -12.69 19.38 25.83
N VAL A 96 -13.19 20.50 26.34
CA VAL A 96 -14.08 21.35 25.59
C VAL A 96 -13.24 21.72 24.37
N LEU A 97 -13.34 20.90 23.32
CA LEU A 97 -12.79 21.24 22.03
C LEU A 97 -13.44 22.59 21.70
N PRO A 98 -12.65 23.64 21.46
CA PRO A 98 -13.21 24.89 20.99
C PRO A 98 -14.08 24.62 19.76
N ASP A 99 -15.05 25.50 19.51
CA ASP A 99 -16.03 25.38 18.42
C ASP A 99 -15.28 25.42 17.06
N GLU A 100 -14.72 24.29 16.62
CA GLU A 100 -13.70 24.16 15.56
C GLU A 100 -14.34 23.99 14.16
N LEU A 101 -15.55 24.52 13.99
CA LEU A 101 -16.18 24.58 12.67
C LEU A 101 -15.20 25.27 11.70
N GLY A 102 -14.87 24.58 10.61
CA GLY A 102 -13.81 25.05 9.73
C GLY A 102 -13.77 24.37 8.37
N ALA A 103 -13.22 25.08 7.41
CA ALA A 103 -12.85 24.58 6.10
C ALA A 103 -11.35 24.78 5.90
N PHE A 104 -10.69 23.74 5.40
CA PHE A 104 -9.24 23.72 5.25
C PHE A 104 -8.87 23.27 3.84
N ALA A 105 -7.92 23.94 3.21
CA ALA A 105 -7.38 23.54 1.92
C ALA A 105 -5.91 23.19 2.11
N LEU A 106 -5.57 21.92 1.84
CA LEU A 106 -4.21 21.48 1.66
C LEU A 106 -3.82 21.74 0.21
N GLU A 107 -3.05 22.81 0.03
CA GLU A 107 -2.57 23.30 -1.23
C GLU A 107 -1.20 22.71 -1.48
N ILE A 108 -1.24 21.51 -2.06
CA ILE A 108 -0.16 20.84 -2.78
C ILE A 108 -0.79 20.31 -4.07
N ASN A 109 0.00 19.78 -4.98
CA ASN A 109 -0.53 18.87 -5.98
C ASN A 109 -0.26 17.45 -5.50
N PRO A 110 -1.25 16.59 -5.18
CA PRO A 110 -2.70 16.74 -5.31
C PRO A 110 -3.33 17.66 -4.25
N ARG A 111 -4.32 18.47 -4.64
CA ARG A 111 -4.98 19.43 -3.74
C ARG A 111 -6.16 18.79 -3.03
N ALA A 112 -6.34 19.00 -1.73
CA ALA A 112 -7.52 18.51 -1.01
C ALA A 112 -8.17 19.56 -0.11
N ILE A 113 -9.48 19.45 0.06
CA ILE A 113 -10.30 20.31 0.91
C ILE A 113 -10.93 19.46 1.99
N PHE A 114 -10.88 19.91 3.24
CA PHE A 114 -11.42 19.25 4.41
C PHE A 114 -12.48 20.13 5.04
N ALA A 115 -13.67 19.58 5.25
CA ALA A 115 -14.73 20.22 6.03
C ALA A 115 -14.78 19.58 7.42
N VAL A 116 -14.87 20.42 8.45
CA VAL A 116 -14.71 20.04 9.85
C VAL A 116 -15.89 20.54 10.65
N ASN A 117 -16.46 19.67 11.49
CA ASN A 117 -17.56 20.03 12.37
C ASN A 117 -17.06 20.81 13.62
N THR A 118 -17.98 21.15 14.51
CA THR A 118 -17.69 21.86 15.76
C THR A 118 -16.76 21.11 16.71
N ASP A 119 -16.61 19.80 16.56
CA ASP A 119 -15.74 18.95 17.37
C ASP A 119 -14.32 18.81 16.77
N GLY A 120 -13.97 19.58 15.73
CA GLY A 120 -12.66 19.46 15.08
C GLY A 120 -12.50 18.18 14.25
N ILE A 121 -13.60 17.46 13.99
CA ILE A 121 -13.62 16.20 13.25
C ILE A 121 -13.99 16.43 11.79
N VAL A 122 -13.20 15.82 10.89
CA VAL A 122 -13.43 15.87 9.44
C VAL A 122 -14.71 15.11 9.09
N THR A 123 -15.70 15.83 8.55
CA THR A 123 -16.96 15.26 8.03
C THR A 123 -16.89 15.00 6.54
N SER A 124 -16.15 15.82 5.78
CA SER A 124 -15.98 15.67 4.33
C SER A 124 -14.54 15.90 3.89
N VAL A 125 -14.12 15.15 2.87
CA VAL A 125 -12.84 15.33 2.16
C VAL A 125 -13.15 15.37 0.67
N VAL A 126 -12.73 16.44 0.02
CA VAL A 126 -13.04 16.77 -1.37
C VAL A 126 -11.74 17.00 -2.14
N ALA A 127 -11.63 16.40 -3.32
CA ALA A 127 -10.53 16.64 -4.27
C ALA A 127 -10.56 18.10 -4.72
N GLY A 128 -9.46 18.83 -4.62
CA GLY A 128 -9.33 20.21 -5.13
C GLY A 128 -8.92 20.27 -6.60
N ASN A 129 -8.39 19.18 -7.16
CA ASN A 129 -7.99 19.04 -8.56
C ASN A 129 -8.05 17.56 -9.00
N ALA A 130 -7.81 17.29 -10.29
CA ALA A 130 -7.86 15.95 -10.86
C ALA A 130 -6.85 14.97 -10.23
N ASP A 131 -5.65 15.42 -9.87
CA ASP A 131 -4.64 14.56 -9.23
C ASP A 131 -5.08 14.06 -7.85
N ALA A 132 -5.92 14.81 -7.14
CA ALA A 132 -6.48 14.36 -5.87
C ALA A 132 -7.52 13.24 -6.03
N ASP A 133 -8.13 13.08 -7.21
CA ASP A 133 -8.99 11.93 -7.49
C ASP A 133 -8.21 10.61 -7.47
N VAL A 134 -6.92 10.62 -7.82
CA VAL A 134 -6.05 9.44 -7.73
C VAL A 134 -6.04 8.87 -6.30
N ILE A 135 -5.98 9.76 -5.29
CA ILE A 135 -6.04 9.35 -3.88
C ILE A 135 -7.49 9.07 -3.45
N LEU A 136 -8.42 9.97 -3.76
CA LEU A 136 -9.77 10.00 -3.17
C LEU A 136 -10.79 9.09 -3.86
N SER A 137 -10.49 8.56 -5.05
CA SER A 137 -11.33 7.59 -5.78
C SER A 137 -11.60 6.29 -5.00
N SER A 138 -10.76 5.95 -4.02
CA SER A 138 -10.95 4.80 -3.14
C SER A 138 -11.67 5.17 -1.85
N GLU A 139 -12.84 4.56 -1.64
CA GLU A 139 -13.61 4.70 -0.39
C GLU A 139 -12.81 4.30 0.85
N ARG A 140 -11.88 3.33 0.71
CA ARG A 140 -11.00 2.94 1.81
C ARG A 140 -10.03 4.06 2.17
N ARG A 141 -9.43 4.73 1.17
CA ARG A 141 -8.48 5.83 1.40
C ARG A 141 -9.22 7.06 1.93
N LYS A 142 -10.37 7.41 1.35
CA LYS A 142 -11.25 8.48 1.84
C LYS A 142 -11.73 8.24 3.28
N GLY A 143 -12.24 7.04 3.56
CA GLY A 143 -12.69 6.65 4.90
C GLY A 143 -11.57 6.57 5.94
N ALA A 144 -10.31 6.48 5.54
CA ALA A 144 -9.18 6.61 6.46
C ALA A 144 -8.98 8.04 6.96
N MET A 145 -9.57 9.05 6.30
CA MET A 145 -9.46 10.47 6.67
C MET A 145 -10.72 11.01 7.33
N THR A 146 -11.92 10.56 6.95
CA THR A 146 -13.17 10.96 7.59
C THR A 146 -13.27 10.44 9.03
N GLY A 147 -13.89 11.21 9.93
CA GLY A 147 -14.06 10.83 11.34
C GLY A 147 -12.79 10.94 12.19
N LYS A 148 -11.79 11.68 11.71
CA LYS A 148 -10.54 11.99 12.43
C LYS A 148 -10.37 13.50 12.59
N THR A 149 -9.45 13.91 13.45
CA THR A 149 -9.05 15.32 13.55
C THR A 149 -8.45 15.79 12.23
N VAL A 150 -8.66 17.07 11.89
CA VAL A 150 -8.15 17.65 10.63
C VAL A 150 -6.64 17.45 10.45
N SER A 151 -5.86 17.62 11.52
CA SER A 151 -4.41 17.43 11.50
C SER A 151 -4.01 16.00 11.13
N ARG A 152 -4.73 14.99 11.66
CA ARG A 152 -4.47 13.59 11.34
C ARG A 152 -4.93 13.24 9.92
N SER A 153 -6.05 13.78 9.46
CA SER A 153 -6.55 13.56 8.10
C SER A 153 -5.61 14.16 7.05
N MET A 154 -5.08 15.35 7.30
CA MET A 154 -4.06 15.97 6.44
C MET A 154 -2.76 15.17 6.42
N GLU A 155 -2.27 14.68 7.57
CA GLU A 155 -1.10 13.80 7.63
C GLU A 155 -1.29 12.55 6.76
N ILE A 156 -2.48 11.92 6.83
CA ILE A 156 -2.80 10.74 6.01
C ILE A 156 -2.81 11.09 4.52
N PHE A 157 -3.41 12.23 4.15
CA PHE A 157 -3.45 12.67 2.76
C PHE A 157 -2.03 12.97 2.22
N VAL A 158 -1.23 13.70 3.00
CA VAL A 158 0.17 14.01 2.69
C VAL A 158 1.00 12.73 2.57
N ASP A 159 0.76 11.73 3.42
CA ASP A 159 1.46 10.45 3.32
C ASP A 159 1.11 9.71 2.02
N TYR A 160 -0.14 9.72 1.58
CA TYR A 160 -0.50 9.20 0.26
C TYR A 160 0.15 10.03 -0.86
N ALA A 161 0.14 11.36 -0.79
CA ALA A 161 0.79 12.20 -1.80
C ALA A 161 2.29 11.88 -1.91
N ALA A 162 2.99 11.76 -0.78
CA ALA A 162 4.40 11.36 -0.74
C ALA A 162 4.64 9.95 -1.30
N GLN A 163 3.78 8.98 -0.98
CA GLN A 163 3.86 7.62 -1.52
C GLN A 163 3.73 7.56 -3.04
N LEU A 164 2.98 8.49 -3.62
CA LEU A 164 2.72 8.58 -5.05
C LEU A 164 3.73 9.49 -5.78
N GLY A 165 4.74 10.02 -5.08
CA GLY A 165 5.79 10.86 -5.68
C GLY A 165 5.37 12.30 -5.98
N TYR A 166 4.25 12.75 -5.42
CA TYR A 166 3.79 14.14 -5.58
C TYR A 166 4.53 15.15 -4.73
N LEU A 167 5.32 14.68 -3.76
CA LEU A 167 6.22 15.49 -2.97
C LEU A 167 7.65 15.05 -3.25
N ASP A 168 8.55 16.00 -3.48
CA ASP A 168 9.96 15.70 -3.64
C ASP A 168 10.58 15.35 -2.27
N MET A 169 10.78 14.05 -2.06
CA MET A 169 11.33 13.49 -0.82
C MET A 169 12.87 13.50 -0.78
N GLU A 170 13.54 14.02 -1.80
CA GLU A 170 15.00 14.06 -1.93
C GLU A 170 15.55 15.49 -1.85
N THR A 171 14.98 16.42 -2.62
CA THR A 171 15.50 17.80 -2.73
C THR A 171 14.75 18.82 -1.87
N GLY A 172 13.58 18.43 -1.36
CA GLY A 172 12.73 19.24 -0.50
C GLY A 172 11.61 19.94 -1.25
N ASP A 173 10.55 20.28 -0.52
CA ASP A 173 9.30 20.81 -1.09
C ASP A 173 8.66 21.84 -0.15
N ALA A 174 7.49 22.35 -0.49
CA ALA A 174 6.63 23.09 0.41
C ALA A 174 5.19 22.61 0.33
N ILE A 175 4.46 22.80 1.42
CA ILE A 175 3.01 22.63 1.46
C ILE A 175 2.39 23.87 2.06
N ARG A 176 1.25 24.29 1.53
CA ARG A 176 0.45 25.37 2.12
C ARG A 176 -0.87 24.85 2.64
N VAL A 177 -1.25 25.27 3.84
CA VAL A 177 -2.57 25.01 4.42
C VAL A 177 -3.29 26.34 4.58
N SER A 178 -4.35 26.53 3.78
CA SER A 178 -5.29 27.64 3.97
C SER A 178 -6.42 27.22 4.89
N MET A 179 -6.76 28.09 5.84
CA MET A 179 -7.69 27.76 6.92
C MET A 179 -8.74 28.86 7.01
N CYS A 180 -10.00 28.47 7.01
CA CYS A 180 -11.14 29.34 7.28
C CYS A 180 -11.91 28.71 8.43
N MET A 181 -11.79 29.25 9.64
CA MET A 181 -12.30 28.62 10.86
C MET A 181 -12.86 29.66 11.84
N ARG A 182 -13.76 29.24 12.74
CA ARG A 182 -14.36 30.13 13.74
C ARG A 182 -13.41 30.41 14.90
N ASP A 183 -12.82 29.35 15.46
CA ASP A 183 -11.79 29.37 16.49
C ASP A 183 -10.97 28.06 16.36
N GLY A 184 -9.65 28.10 16.45
CA GLY A 184 -8.87 26.86 16.63
C GLY A 184 -7.37 26.98 16.40
N ASP A 185 -6.68 25.89 16.73
CA ASP A 185 -5.22 25.88 16.87
C ASP A 185 -4.51 25.53 15.56
N THR A 186 -4.16 26.57 14.79
CA THR A 186 -3.33 26.44 13.59
C THR A 186 -1.93 25.87 13.89
N ALA A 187 -1.43 26.01 15.12
CA ALA A 187 -0.14 25.47 15.52
C ALA A 187 -0.17 23.94 15.60
N ALA A 188 -1.31 23.33 15.95
CA ALA A 188 -1.46 21.88 15.99
C ALA A 188 -1.34 21.22 14.60
N ILE A 189 -1.92 21.84 13.57
CA ILE A 189 -1.80 21.39 12.18
C ILE A 189 -0.35 21.52 11.71
N ARG A 190 0.25 22.72 11.87
CA ARG A 190 1.64 22.97 11.49
C ARG A 190 2.58 21.97 12.17
N LYS A 191 2.40 21.76 13.48
CA LYS A 191 3.22 20.85 14.28
C LYS A 191 3.07 19.40 13.79
N THR A 192 1.85 18.91 13.59
CA THR A 192 1.62 17.53 13.12
C THR A 192 2.31 17.26 11.77
N LEU A 193 2.15 18.17 10.81
CA LEU A 193 2.77 18.02 9.47
C LEU A 193 4.29 18.17 9.53
N THR A 194 4.79 19.12 10.33
CA THR A 194 6.24 19.27 10.56
C THR A 194 6.85 18.03 11.19
N ASP A 195 6.20 17.49 12.23
CA ASP A 195 6.65 16.28 12.93
C ASP A 195 6.65 15.07 11.99
N TYR A 196 5.65 14.95 11.10
CA TYR A 196 5.61 13.93 10.06
C TYR A 196 6.84 13.98 9.15
N PHE A 197 7.13 15.14 8.54
CA PHE A 197 8.27 15.29 7.64
C PHE A 197 9.61 15.13 8.35
N CYS A 198 9.76 15.71 9.55
CA CYS A 198 10.97 15.55 10.35
C CYS A 198 11.22 14.08 10.70
N LYS A 199 10.17 13.34 11.09
CA LYS A 199 10.26 11.88 11.36
C LYS A 199 10.63 11.09 10.10
N LYS A 200 10.16 11.52 8.93
CA LYS A 200 10.52 10.94 7.63
C LYS A 200 11.90 11.37 7.14
N GLY A 201 12.56 12.30 7.80
CA GLY A 201 13.87 12.81 7.39
C GLY A 201 13.83 13.66 6.13
N VAL A 202 12.70 14.33 5.85
CA VAL A 202 12.50 15.14 4.63
C VAL A 202 12.29 16.59 4.99
N TYR A 203 12.97 17.50 4.28
CA TYR A 203 12.82 18.94 4.43
C TYR A 203 11.64 19.45 3.60
N VAL A 204 10.50 19.65 4.24
CA VAL A 204 9.32 20.27 3.61
C VAL A 204 8.87 21.49 4.40
N ALA A 205 8.75 22.63 3.74
CA ALA A 205 8.28 23.86 4.36
C ALA A 205 6.77 23.79 4.58
N VAL A 206 6.32 23.80 5.84
CA VAL A 206 4.89 23.78 6.18
C VAL A 206 4.39 25.20 6.43
N ILE A 207 3.62 25.73 5.50
CA ILE A 207 3.09 27.10 5.53
C ILE A 207 1.62 27.03 5.94
N THR A 208 1.25 27.72 7.02
CA THR A 208 -0.14 27.77 7.50
C THR A 208 -0.66 29.20 7.43
N GLN A 209 -1.78 29.41 6.76
CA GLN A 209 -2.38 30.74 6.60
C GLN A 209 -3.88 30.71 6.94
N GLU A 210 -4.28 31.57 7.88
CA GLU A 210 -5.69 31.87 8.11
C GLU A 210 -6.18 32.87 7.06
N VAL A 211 -7.36 32.62 6.50
CA VAL A 211 -7.95 33.42 5.41
C VAL A 211 -9.42 33.65 5.65
N SER A 212 -9.95 34.75 5.08
CA SER A 212 -11.39 35.01 5.09
C SER A 212 -12.15 33.95 4.26
N VAL A 213 -13.45 33.75 4.54
CA VAL A 213 -14.34 32.88 3.73
C VAL A 213 -14.22 33.19 2.25
N ARG A 214 -14.26 34.48 1.88
CA ARG A 214 -14.15 34.91 0.48
C ARG A 214 -12.82 34.50 -0.13
N THR A 215 -11.70 34.79 0.54
CA THR A 215 -10.37 34.42 0.08
C THR A 215 -10.20 32.91 -0.02
N PHE A 216 -10.81 32.15 0.90
CA PHE A 216 -10.82 30.69 0.86
C PHE A 216 -11.56 30.20 -0.39
N CYS A 217 -12.79 30.65 -0.62
CA CYS A 217 -13.58 30.32 -1.81
C CYS A 217 -12.81 30.62 -3.11
N ASP A 218 -12.19 31.81 -3.19
CA ASP A 218 -11.38 32.22 -4.34
C ASP A 218 -10.19 31.26 -4.59
N ARG A 219 -9.57 30.73 -3.53
CA ARG A 219 -8.43 29.79 -3.63
C ARG A 219 -8.85 28.38 -4.04
N VAL A 220 -9.96 27.90 -3.49
CA VAL A 220 -10.42 26.54 -3.76
C VAL A 220 -11.29 26.42 -5.00
N GLY A 221 -11.66 27.54 -5.63
CA GLY A 221 -12.55 27.56 -6.78
C GLY A 221 -13.99 27.14 -6.43
N ALA A 222 -14.37 27.26 -5.16
CA ALA A 222 -15.70 26.91 -4.66
C ALA A 222 -16.62 28.15 -4.64
N PHE A 223 -17.93 27.91 -4.61
CA PHE A 223 -18.97 28.93 -4.70
C PHE A 223 -18.77 30.14 -3.75
N SER A 224 -19.35 31.27 -4.12
CA SER A 224 -19.37 32.47 -3.28
C SER A 224 -20.33 32.29 -2.09
N HIS A 225 -19.83 31.77 -0.98
CA HIS A 225 -20.60 31.66 0.26
C HIS A 225 -20.40 32.88 1.15
N ALA A 226 -21.46 33.29 1.87
CA ALA A 226 -21.42 34.47 2.71
C ALA A 226 -20.88 34.15 4.11
N THR A 227 -21.02 32.90 4.57
CA THR A 227 -20.62 32.47 5.91
C THR A 227 -19.83 31.16 5.90
N LEU A 228 -19.06 30.92 6.97
CA LEU A 228 -18.32 29.67 7.17
C LEU A 228 -19.27 28.45 7.32
N GLN A 229 -20.42 28.65 7.96
CA GLN A 229 -21.44 27.61 8.11
C GLN A 229 -21.94 27.13 6.75
N GLU A 230 -22.32 28.06 5.87
CA GLU A 230 -22.75 27.76 4.50
C GLU A 230 -21.66 27.05 3.70
N LEU A 231 -20.39 27.47 3.88
CA LEU A 231 -19.25 26.85 3.20
C LEU A 231 -19.04 25.39 3.63
N VAL A 232 -19.07 25.11 4.94
CA VAL A 232 -18.92 23.74 5.47
C VAL A 232 -20.08 22.85 5.02
N GLU A 233 -21.32 23.34 5.14
CA GLU A 233 -22.51 22.61 4.69
C GLU A 233 -22.48 22.33 3.18
N ALA A 234 -21.96 23.27 2.38
CA ALA A 234 -21.80 23.06 0.95
C ALA A 234 -20.81 21.92 0.62
N PHE A 235 -19.71 21.78 1.37
CA PHE A 235 -18.76 20.69 1.16
C PHE A 235 -19.28 19.31 1.57
N GLU A 236 -20.30 19.22 2.41
CA GLU A 236 -20.92 17.95 2.77
C GLU A 236 -21.79 17.37 1.66
N VAL A 237 -22.38 18.25 0.83
CA VAL A 237 -23.24 17.85 -0.30
C VAL A 237 -22.50 17.81 -1.63
N LEU A 238 -21.30 18.38 -1.69
CA LEU A 238 -20.50 18.45 -2.90
C LEU A 238 -19.95 17.06 -3.29
N PRO A 239 -19.99 16.68 -4.59
CA PRO A 239 -19.30 15.47 -5.05
C PRO A 239 -17.82 15.52 -4.66
N SER A 240 -17.34 14.42 -4.08
CA SER A 240 -16.01 14.41 -3.48
C SER A 240 -14.90 14.39 -4.52
N LEU A 241 -15.16 13.88 -5.72
CA LEU A 241 -14.16 13.82 -6.78
C LEU A 241 -14.26 15.05 -7.70
N TYR A 242 -13.12 15.52 -8.18
CA TYR A 242 -13.02 16.59 -9.14
C TYR A 242 -13.71 16.23 -10.45
N SER A 243 -13.50 15.02 -10.96
CA SER A 243 -14.16 14.48 -12.16
C SER A 243 -15.68 14.43 -12.06
N GLU A 244 -16.24 14.16 -10.88
CA GLU A 244 -17.70 14.20 -10.65
C GLU A 244 -18.25 15.62 -10.84
N ARG A 245 -17.51 16.64 -10.35
CA ARG A 245 -17.91 18.04 -10.48
C ARG A 245 -17.64 18.59 -11.87
N GLU A 246 -16.54 18.18 -12.50
CA GLU A 246 -16.24 18.52 -13.88
C GLU A 246 -17.33 17.99 -14.81
N ALA A 247 -17.88 16.80 -14.53
CA ALA A 247 -18.95 16.23 -15.35
C ALA A 247 -20.29 16.95 -15.23
N GLU A 248 -20.49 17.78 -14.20
CA GLU A 248 -21.77 18.45 -13.95
C GLU A 248 -22.12 19.43 -15.08
N GLY A 249 -23.30 19.23 -15.68
CA GLY A 249 -23.81 20.08 -16.76
C GLY A 249 -23.15 19.87 -18.13
N LYS A 250 -22.18 18.94 -18.26
CA LYS A 250 -21.55 18.60 -19.54
C LYS A 250 -22.37 17.58 -20.33
N THR A 251 -22.34 17.73 -21.65
CA THR A 251 -22.87 16.75 -22.60
C THR A 251 -21.94 15.55 -22.73
N VAL A 252 -22.46 14.41 -23.18
CA VAL A 252 -21.63 13.21 -23.44
C VAL A 252 -20.48 13.51 -24.41
N VAL A 253 -20.70 14.35 -25.43
CA VAL A 253 -19.65 14.72 -26.40
C VAL A 253 -18.52 15.52 -25.73
N GLU A 254 -18.85 16.42 -24.79
CA GLU A 254 -17.85 17.15 -24.01
C GLU A 254 -17.10 16.22 -23.06
N LEU A 255 -17.80 15.25 -22.44
CA LEU A 255 -17.18 14.25 -21.58
C LEU A 255 -16.25 13.31 -22.36
N GLN A 256 -16.60 12.93 -23.59
CA GLN A 256 -15.74 12.15 -24.47
C GLN A 256 -14.45 12.91 -24.79
N ALA A 257 -14.56 14.21 -25.13
CA ALA A 257 -13.38 15.04 -25.40
C ALA A 257 -12.46 15.15 -24.18
N ILE A 258 -13.04 15.38 -22.99
CA ILE A 258 -12.28 15.43 -21.73
C ILE A 258 -11.61 14.09 -21.42
N TYR A 259 -12.34 12.99 -21.64
CA TYR A 259 -11.82 11.65 -21.41
C TYR A 259 -10.64 11.35 -22.35
N GLU A 260 -10.76 11.66 -23.63
CA GLU A 260 -9.70 11.46 -24.62
C GLU A 260 -8.48 12.37 -24.37
N GLU A 261 -8.69 13.57 -23.82
CA GLU A 261 -7.62 14.51 -23.46
C GLU A 261 -6.88 14.09 -22.17
N ASN A 262 -7.61 13.64 -21.14
CA ASN A 262 -7.05 13.36 -19.81
C ASN A 262 -6.72 11.88 -19.55
N ILE A 263 -7.29 10.97 -20.34
CA ILE A 263 -7.13 9.52 -20.23
C ILE A 263 -6.79 9.00 -21.62
N ALA A 264 -5.63 9.42 -22.13
CA ALA A 264 -5.15 8.96 -23.42
C ALA A 264 -4.76 7.46 -23.34
N PRO A 265 -5.04 6.66 -24.39
CA PRO A 265 -4.63 5.25 -24.41
C PRO A 265 -3.12 5.03 -24.17
N GLU A 266 -2.27 5.99 -24.56
CA GLU A 266 -0.83 5.94 -24.28
C GLU A 266 -0.52 6.10 -22.77
N ASP A 267 -1.29 6.91 -22.05
CA ASP A 267 -1.11 7.08 -20.60
C ASP A 267 -1.58 5.84 -19.84
N VAL A 268 -2.68 5.22 -20.29
CA VAL A 268 -3.15 3.93 -19.78
C VAL A 268 -2.09 2.86 -20.03
N LYS A 269 -1.58 2.76 -21.26
CA LYS A 269 -0.49 1.83 -21.62
C LYS A 269 0.73 2.05 -20.73
N SER A 270 1.20 3.29 -20.59
CA SER A 270 2.39 3.62 -19.80
C SER A 270 2.20 3.27 -18.33
N SER A 271 1.01 3.50 -17.78
CA SER A 271 0.68 3.12 -16.40
C SER A 271 0.68 1.60 -16.22
N VAL A 272 0.12 0.86 -17.19
CA VAL A 272 0.13 -0.61 -17.18
C VAL A 272 1.54 -1.16 -17.34
N GLU A 273 2.36 -0.58 -18.22
CA GLU A 273 3.77 -0.92 -18.40
C GLU A 273 4.53 -0.80 -17.08
N SER A 274 4.41 0.35 -16.41
CA SER A 274 5.08 0.66 -15.16
C SER A 274 4.73 -0.35 -14.05
N ILE A 275 3.43 -0.69 -13.91
CA ILE A 275 2.97 -1.71 -12.96
C ILE A 275 3.62 -3.07 -13.28
N LEU A 276 3.61 -3.49 -14.54
CA LEU A 276 4.10 -4.80 -14.97
C LEU A 276 5.63 -4.92 -14.86
N VAL A 277 6.38 -3.90 -15.28
CA VAL A 277 7.84 -3.85 -15.14
C VAL A 277 8.23 -4.01 -13.68
N ARG A 278 7.60 -3.27 -12.76
CA ARG A 278 7.89 -3.36 -11.33
C ARG A 278 7.50 -4.70 -10.73
N ALA A 279 6.38 -5.26 -11.16
CA ALA A 279 5.97 -6.60 -10.74
C ALA A 279 6.98 -7.66 -11.19
N LEU A 280 7.45 -7.59 -12.45
CA LEU A 280 8.50 -8.48 -12.95
C LEU A 280 9.80 -8.32 -12.17
N GLU A 281 10.29 -7.09 -11.97
CA GLU A 281 11.50 -6.84 -11.18
C GLU A 281 11.38 -7.43 -9.77
N TRP A 282 10.21 -7.30 -9.15
CA TRP A 282 9.95 -7.84 -7.82
C TRP A 282 10.03 -9.37 -7.79
N ILE A 283 9.42 -10.00 -8.79
CA ILE A 283 9.35 -11.46 -8.89
C ILE A 283 10.71 -12.05 -9.30
N THR A 284 11.43 -11.43 -10.23
CA THR A 284 12.81 -11.81 -10.58
C THR A 284 13.71 -11.75 -9.35
N LYS A 285 13.69 -10.66 -8.58
CA LYS A 285 14.45 -10.56 -7.32
C LYS A 285 14.06 -11.63 -6.30
N ARG A 286 12.77 -12.01 -6.27
CA ARG A 286 12.28 -13.09 -5.40
C ARG A 286 12.83 -14.45 -5.83
N GLU A 287 12.82 -14.73 -7.14
CA GLU A 287 13.38 -15.95 -7.71
C GLU A 287 14.89 -16.05 -7.45
N GLU A 288 15.63 -14.95 -7.65
CA GLU A 288 17.06 -14.87 -7.36
C GLU A 288 17.37 -15.18 -5.89
N SER A 289 16.60 -14.62 -4.96
CA SER A 289 16.74 -14.92 -3.53
C SER A 289 16.48 -16.40 -3.23
N LEU A 290 15.43 -17.00 -3.81
CA LEU A 290 15.13 -18.43 -3.66
C LEU A 290 16.23 -19.31 -4.24
N LYS A 291 16.82 -18.90 -5.37
CA LYS A 291 17.94 -19.60 -6.01
C LYS A 291 19.18 -19.57 -5.12
N GLU A 292 19.53 -18.43 -4.52
CA GLU A 292 20.68 -18.34 -3.60
C GLU A 292 20.48 -19.26 -2.38
N ILE A 293 19.28 -19.28 -1.80
CA ILE A 293 18.93 -20.20 -0.70
C ILE A 293 19.06 -21.66 -1.16
N ALA A 294 18.55 -22.01 -2.34
CA ALA A 294 18.65 -23.38 -2.86
C ALA A 294 20.09 -23.82 -3.12
N GLU A 295 20.91 -22.95 -3.72
CA GLU A 295 22.32 -23.21 -3.99
C GLU A 295 23.10 -23.41 -2.68
N LEU A 296 22.87 -22.57 -1.68
CA LEU A 296 23.50 -22.72 -0.37
C LEU A 296 23.05 -23.99 0.35
N ASN A 297 21.78 -24.37 0.23
CA ASN A 297 21.27 -25.61 0.82
C ASN A 297 21.93 -26.83 0.17
N ASP A 298 22.15 -26.80 -1.14
CA ASP A 298 22.87 -27.85 -1.85
C ASP A 298 24.35 -27.92 -1.48
N ILE A 299 25.01 -26.79 -1.18
CA ILE A 299 26.36 -26.75 -0.61
C ILE A 299 26.37 -27.43 0.76
N ILE A 300 25.42 -27.09 1.65
CA ILE A 300 25.29 -27.67 2.99
C ILE A 300 25.08 -29.19 2.89
N LYS A 301 24.20 -29.66 2.00
CA LYS A 301 23.91 -31.09 1.78
C LYS A 301 25.14 -31.91 1.39
N LYS A 302 26.05 -31.30 0.63
CA LYS A 302 27.25 -31.94 0.08
C LYS A 302 28.49 -31.73 0.96
N HIS A 303 28.42 -30.89 1.99
CA HIS A 303 29.55 -30.59 2.85
C HIS A 303 30.01 -31.83 3.63
N GLU A 304 31.32 -32.00 3.78
CA GLU A 304 31.92 -33.17 4.45
C GLU A 304 31.55 -33.24 5.94
N ASP A 305 31.49 -32.06 6.59
CA ASP A 305 31.11 -31.93 8.01
C ASP A 305 29.60 -31.95 8.27
N ASN A 306 28.77 -32.28 7.29
CA ASN A 306 27.32 -32.37 7.50
C ASN A 306 26.98 -33.58 8.41
N PRO A 307 26.42 -33.37 9.61
CA PRO A 307 26.22 -34.44 10.59
C PRO A 307 25.10 -35.43 10.21
N LYS A 308 24.23 -35.06 9.26
CA LYS A 308 23.12 -35.91 8.83
C LYS A 308 23.58 -36.93 7.78
N LEU A 309 23.07 -38.15 7.88
CA LEU A 309 23.33 -39.22 6.91
C LEU A 309 22.28 -39.30 5.79
N ILE A 310 21.01 -38.95 6.07
CA ILE A 310 19.87 -39.19 5.17
C ILE A 310 19.27 -37.86 4.70
N PHE A 311 18.67 -37.10 5.61
CA PHE A 311 18.10 -35.78 5.31
C PHE A 311 19.15 -34.72 5.62
N LYS A 312 19.96 -34.41 4.61
CA LYS A 312 21.13 -33.52 4.73
C LYS A 312 20.82 -32.05 4.51
N ASP A 313 19.55 -31.71 4.23
CA ASP A 313 19.13 -30.33 4.04
C ASP A 313 19.36 -29.49 5.30
N TYR A 314 19.45 -28.19 5.10
CA TYR A 314 19.71 -27.23 6.14
C TYR A 314 18.76 -27.35 7.33
N TRP A 315 17.44 -27.43 7.09
CA TRP A 315 16.44 -27.49 8.16
C TRP A 315 16.59 -28.74 9.02
N SER A 316 16.83 -29.89 8.38
CA SER A 316 17.14 -31.13 9.08
C SER A 316 18.43 -31.03 9.91
N VAL A 317 19.47 -30.39 9.37
CA VAL A 317 20.75 -30.17 10.09
C VAL A 317 20.55 -29.23 11.28
N LYS A 318 19.80 -28.14 11.12
CA LYS A 318 19.46 -27.19 12.17
C LYS A 318 18.77 -27.90 13.35
N GLU A 319 17.75 -28.73 13.07
CA GLU A 319 17.07 -29.54 14.10
C GLU A 319 18.01 -30.50 14.85
N GLU A 320 19.03 -31.05 14.18
CA GLU A 320 20.00 -31.96 14.80
C GLU A 320 20.99 -31.25 15.73
N LEU A 321 21.29 -29.99 15.42
CA LEU A 321 22.26 -29.16 16.14
C LEU A 321 21.60 -28.35 17.26
N GLU A 322 20.27 -28.19 17.24
CA GLU A 322 19.52 -27.54 18.30
C GLU A 322 19.80 -28.16 19.68
N GLY A 323 20.39 -27.37 20.59
CA GLY A 323 20.67 -27.77 21.96
C GLY A 323 21.94 -28.60 22.17
N LYS A 324 22.80 -28.76 21.15
CA LYS A 324 24.13 -29.36 21.29
C LYS A 324 25.21 -28.26 21.42
N GLU A 325 26.24 -28.50 22.24
CA GLU A 325 27.40 -27.59 22.35
C GLU A 325 28.19 -27.59 21.02
N GLU A 326 28.74 -26.43 20.62
CA GLU A 326 29.41 -26.12 19.33
C GLU A 326 30.62 -27.01 18.95
N GLN A 327 30.93 -28.07 19.70
CA GLN A 327 32.22 -28.75 19.65
C GLN A 327 32.37 -29.87 18.59
N GLU A 328 31.35 -30.15 17.77
CA GLU A 328 31.39 -31.27 16.80
C GLU A 328 31.37 -30.88 15.30
N ILE A 329 31.34 -29.59 14.96
CA ILE A 329 31.28 -29.11 13.56
C ILE A 329 32.35 -28.06 13.28
N SER A 330 32.90 -28.08 12.07
CA SER A 330 33.96 -27.15 11.70
C SER A 330 33.44 -25.72 11.61
N LEU A 331 34.31 -24.74 11.89
CA LEU A 331 34.01 -23.32 11.74
C LEU A 331 33.47 -22.99 10.34
N ARG A 332 34.01 -23.64 9.31
CA ARG A 332 33.57 -23.46 7.92
C ARG A 332 32.12 -23.89 7.72
N PHE A 333 31.71 -25.00 8.33
CA PHE A 333 30.33 -25.47 8.24
C PHE A 333 29.39 -24.57 9.04
N THR A 334 29.77 -24.14 10.23
CA THR A 334 29.00 -23.16 11.03
C THR A 334 28.75 -21.86 10.27
N LEU A 335 29.74 -21.33 9.54
CA LEU A 335 29.56 -20.13 8.72
C LEU A 335 28.55 -20.33 7.57
N LEU A 336 28.46 -21.53 7.00
CA LEU A 336 27.44 -21.84 5.98
C LEU A 336 26.03 -21.86 6.57
N LEU A 337 25.88 -22.43 7.78
CA LEU A 337 24.60 -22.44 8.50
C LEU A 337 24.17 -21.02 8.85
N GLN A 338 25.09 -20.18 9.35
CA GLN A 338 24.79 -18.78 9.64
C GLN A 338 24.40 -18.02 8.36
N LYS A 339 25.15 -18.19 7.27
CA LYS A 339 24.79 -17.55 5.99
C LYS A 339 23.38 -17.96 5.54
N MET A 340 22.98 -19.21 5.78
CA MET A 340 21.63 -19.67 5.46
C MET A 340 20.56 -19.01 6.32
N GLU A 341 20.76 -18.89 7.64
CA GLU A 341 19.86 -18.13 8.51
C GLU A 341 19.70 -16.69 8.03
N ASP A 342 20.82 -16.04 7.67
CA ASP A 342 20.81 -14.66 7.20
C ASP A 342 20.00 -14.53 5.89
N LEU A 343 20.16 -15.46 4.95
CA LEU A 343 19.40 -15.47 3.70
C LEU A 343 17.91 -15.75 3.90
N ILE A 344 17.55 -16.72 4.76
CA ILE A 344 16.15 -17.04 5.07
C ILE A 344 15.49 -15.86 5.80
N THR A 345 16.18 -15.26 6.76
CA THR A 345 15.70 -14.08 7.51
C THR A 345 15.50 -12.90 6.56
N ALA A 346 16.49 -12.59 5.73
CA ALA A 346 16.38 -11.51 4.75
C ALA A 346 15.24 -11.76 3.75
N TYR A 347 15.01 -13.01 3.35
CA TYR A 347 13.88 -13.37 2.50
C TYR A 347 12.54 -13.18 3.22
N GLU A 348 12.41 -13.63 4.47
CA GLU A 348 11.19 -13.47 5.26
C GLU A 348 10.88 -11.99 5.51
N GLU A 349 11.87 -11.18 5.91
CA GLU A 349 11.70 -9.74 6.12
C GLU A 349 11.27 -9.01 4.85
N LYS A 350 11.87 -9.38 3.71
CA LYS A 350 11.64 -8.72 2.43
C LYS A 350 10.32 -9.13 1.77
N TYR A 351 9.98 -10.40 1.81
CA TYR A 351 8.82 -10.97 1.09
C TYR A 351 7.64 -11.31 2.00
N ASN A 352 7.81 -11.23 3.33
CA ASN A 352 6.84 -11.66 4.34
C ASN A 352 6.38 -13.11 4.12
N VAL A 353 7.33 -13.98 3.76
CA VAL A 353 7.10 -15.42 3.51
C VAL A 353 8.18 -16.21 4.22
N THR A 354 7.75 -17.06 5.16
CA THR A 354 8.63 -17.96 5.90
C THR A 354 9.00 -19.18 5.06
N ILE A 355 10.24 -19.67 5.19
CA ILE A 355 10.71 -20.91 4.57
C ILE A 355 11.15 -21.88 5.67
N ASP A 356 10.24 -22.74 6.11
CA ASP A 356 10.45 -23.66 7.23
C ASP A 356 11.02 -25.03 6.82
N SER A 357 11.10 -25.30 5.52
CA SER A 357 11.59 -26.58 5.00
C SER A 357 12.10 -26.52 3.56
N GLU A 358 12.85 -27.55 3.14
CA GLU A 358 13.25 -27.74 1.74
C GLU A 358 12.01 -27.92 0.83
N PHE A 359 10.91 -28.44 1.37
CA PHE A 359 9.66 -28.57 0.64
C PHE A 359 9.03 -27.20 0.36
N ASP A 360 9.05 -26.29 1.33
CA ASP A 360 8.54 -24.92 1.16
C ASP A 360 9.37 -24.18 0.12
N LEU A 361 10.70 -24.28 0.21
CA LEU A 361 11.62 -23.70 -0.78
C LEU A 361 11.28 -24.17 -2.21
N LYS A 362 11.12 -25.49 -2.42
CA LYS A 362 10.78 -26.05 -3.74
C LYS A 362 9.40 -25.60 -4.23
N THR A 363 8.42 -25.53 -3.32
CA THR A 363 7.07 -25.05 -3.64
C THR A 363 7.10 -23.59 -4.09
N LEU A 364 7.87 -22.76 -3.39
CA LEU A 364 8.04 -21.35 -3.73
C LEU A 364 8.79 -21.16 -5.06
N GLN A 365 9.83 -21.96 -5.32
CA GLN A 365 10.54 -21.94 -6.61
C GLN A 365 9.61 -22.31 -7.77
N LEU A 366 8.79 -23.35 -7.61
CA LEU A 366 7.83 -23.77 -8.64
C LEU A 366 6.76 -22.69 -8.91
N ALA A 367 6.31 -21.99 -7.87
CA ALA A 367 5.37 -20.89 -8.00
C ALA A 367 6.00 -19.67 -8.68
N ALA A 368 7.29 -19.41 -8.42
CA ALA A 368 8.04 -18.31 -9.03
C ALA A 368 8.41 -18.58 -10.50
N SER A 369 8.64 -19.83 -10.90
CA SER A 369 9.05 -20.20 -12.26
C SER A 369 7.89 -20.30 -13.27
N SER A 370 6.81 -19.54 -13.10
CA SER A 370 5.61 -19.71 -13.92
C SER A 370 5.83 -19.23 -15.37
N GLU A 371 5.37 -20.02 -16.35
CA GLU A 371 5.35 -19.63 -17.79
C GLU A 371 4.66 -18.28 -18.00
N TYR A 372 3.75 -17.92 -17.11
CA TYR A 372 3.04 -16.65 -17.09
C TYR A 372 3.98 -15.43 -17.02
N LEU A 373 5.04 -15.49 -16.21
CA LEU A 373 6.02 -14.41 -16.06
C LEU A 373 6.91 -14.26 -17.27
N HIS A 374 7.24 -15.38 -17.91
CA HIS A 374 7.96 -15.35 -19.18
C HIS A 374 7.11 -14.65 -20.25
N GLY A 375 5.81 -14.94 -20.30
CA GLY A 375 4.87 -14.25 -21.20
C GLY A 375 4.79 -12.74 -20.96
N ILE A 376 4.77 -12.28 -19.71
CA ILE A 376 4.81 -10.83 -19.40
C ILE A 376 6.17 -10.23 -19.82
N ALA A 377 7.28 -10.88 -19.50
CA ALA A 377 8.62 -10.38 -19.85
C ALA A 377 8.83 -10.28 -21.37
N GLU A 378 8.40 -11.29 -22.13
CA GLU A 378 8.44 -11.29 -23.60
C GLU A 378 7.56 -10.18 -24.17
N LEU A 379 6.35 -10.00 -23.63
CA LEU A 379 5.42 -8.95 -24.06
C LEU A 379 6.00 -7.55 -23.82
N LEU A 380 6.66 -7.33 -22.67
CA LEU A 380 7.23 -6.04 -22.32
C LEU A 380 8.47 -5.67 -23.16
N ALA A 381 9.18 -6.65 -23.72
CA ALA A 381 10.38 -6.39 -24.50
C ALA A 381 10.13 -5.50 -25.74
N ASP A 382 8.93 -5.59 -26.32
CA ASP A 382 8.49 -4.82 -27.49
C ASP A 382 7.13 -4.13 -27.23
N PHE A 383 6.93 -3.54 -26.04
CA PHE A 383 5.64 -3.02 -25.60
C PHE A 383 5.19 -1.74 -26.34
N SER A 384 4.64 -1.92 -27.53
CA SER A 384 4.03 -0.87 -28.35
C SER A 384 2.52 -0.78 -28.14
N MET A 385 1.88 0.29 -28.63
CA MET A 385 0.42 0.40 -28.64
C MET A 385 -0.27 -0.75 -29.40
N GLU A 386 0.35 -1.26 -30.47
CA GLU A 386 -0.19 -2.42 -31.19
C GLU A 386 -0.19 -3.68 -30.30
N VAL A 387 0.89 -3.89 -29.54
CA VAL A 387 1.00 -5.00 -28.58
C VAL A 387 0.04 -4.83 -27.41
N PHE A 388 -0.07 -3.61 -26.87
CA PHE A 388 -1.02 -3.27 -25.80
C PHE A 388 -2.46 -3.60 -26.22
N ASN A 389 -2.91 -3.06 -27.35
CA ASN A 389 -4.25 -3.31 -27.88
C ASN A 389 -4.47 -4.79 -28.23
N GLY A 390 -3.45 -5.46 -28.81
CA GLY A 390 -3.53 -6.87 -29.18
C GLY A 390 -3.54 -7.84 -28.00
N SER A 391 -3.15 -7.37 -26.81
CA SER A 391 -2.95 -8.19 -25.60
C SER A 391 -3.82 -7.75 -24.42
N ALA A 392 -4.75 -6.82 -24.62
CA ALA A 392 -5.55 -6.20 -23.56
C ALA A 392 -6.16 -7.21 -22.58
N LYS A 393 -6.77 -8.30 -23.09
CA LYS A 393 -7.30 -9.38 -22.23
C LYS A 393 -6.24 -10.03 -21.32
N PHE A 394 -5.06 -10.34 -21.86
CA PHE A 394 -3.98 -10.94 -21.08
C PHE A 394 -3.47 -9.96 -20.01
N LEU A 395 -3.34 -8.68 -20.37
CA LEU A 395 -2.93 -7.62 -19.45
C LEU A 395 -3.97 -7.39 -18.35
N THR A 396 -5.26 -7.44 -18.67
CA THR A 396 -6.36 -7.44 -17.70
C THR A 396 -6.21 -8.57 -16.69
N GLU A 397 -5.96 -9.80 -17.15
CA GLU A 397 -5.74 -10.96 -16.26
C GLU A 397 -4.49 -10.76 -15.38
N ALA A 398 -3.43 -10.15 -15.91
CA ALA A 398 -2.21 -9.84 -15.16
C ALA A 398 -2.44 -8.78 -14.08
N LEU A 399 -3.17 -7.73 -14.42
CA LEU A 399 -3.57 -6.68 -13.49
C LEU A 399 -4.48 -7.24 -12.39
N GLU A 400 -5.42 -8.12 -12.72
CA GLU A 400 -6.29 -8.76 -11.73
C GLU A 400 -5.49 -9.63 -10.75
N TRP A 401 -4.49 -10.36 -11.22
CA TRP A 401 -3.55 -11.11 -10.36
C TRP A 401 -2.80 -10.19 -9.38
N MET A 402 -2.53 -8.95 -9.78
CA MET A 402 -1.94 -7.90 -8.93
C MET A 402 -2.99 -7.15 -8.08
N GLY A 403 -4.25 -7.55 -8.11
CA GLY A 403 -5.35 -6.95 -7.36
C GLY A 403 -5.97 -5.71 -8.00
N VAL A 404 -5.68 -5.44 -9.27
CA VAL A 404 -6.24 -4.33 -10.06
C VAL A 404 -7.31 -4.89 -11.00
N LYS A 405 -8.58 -4.65 -10.67
CA LYS A 405 -9.70 -5.09 -11.51
C LYS A 405 -10.02 -4.03 -12.54
N VAL A 406 -9.77 -4.34 -13.81
CA VAL A 406 -10.00 -3.44 -14.95
C VAL A 406 -10.32 -4.27 -16.19
N ASP A 407 -11.20 -3.76 -17.05
CA ASP A 407 -11.27 -4.18 -18.46
C ASP A 407 -10.54 -3.14 -19.30
N LEU A 408 -9.33 -3.46 -19.79
CA LEU A 408 -8.51 -2.52 -20.55
C LEU A 408 -9.08 -2.21 -21.93
N GLU A 409 -9.83 -3.13 -22.55
CA GLU A 409 -10.49 -2.86 -23.82
C GLU A 409 -11.58 -1.80 -23.60
N GLU A 410 -12.43 -2.02 -22.60
CA GLU A 410 -13.49 -1.07 -22.23
C GLU A 410 -12.91 0.29 -21.80
N LEU A 411 -11.82 0.30 -21.00
CA LEU A 411 -11.21 1.53 -20.51
C LEU A 411 -10.65 2.42 -21.64
N CYS A 412 -10.19 1.83 -22.74
CA CYS A 412 -9.65 2.60 -23.87
C CYS A 412 -10.74 3.16 -24.80
N GLU A 413 -12.00 2.76 -24.62
CA GLU A 413 -13.12 3.29 -25.39
C GLU A 413 -13.67 4.59 -24.76
N ALA A 414 -14.05 5.54 -25.60
CA ALA A 414 -14.68 6.78 -25.14
C ALA A 414 -16.03 6.49 -24.45
N PRO A 415 -16.34 7.16 -23.33
CA PRO A 415 -17.57 6.90 -22.58
C PRO A 415 -18.81 7.31 -23.38
N GLN A 416 -19.90 6.56 -23.27
CA GLN A 416 -21.18 6.83 -23.93
C GLN A 416 -22.21 7.49 -23.01
N THR A 417 -21.93 7.55 -21.71
CA THR A 417 -22.80 8.15 -20.69
C THR A 417 -21.96 8.85 -19.62
N THR A 418 -22.60 9.72 -18.83
CA THR A 418 -21.95 10.35 -17.66
C THR A 418 -21.55 9.30 -16.63
N GLU A 419 -22.40 8.31 -16.39
CA GLU A 419 -22.12 7.21 -15.46
C GLU A 419 -20.90 6.40 -15.90
N GLU A 420 -20.77 6.14 -17.19
CA GLU A 420 -19.61 5.44 -17.76
C GLU A 420 -18.34 6.28 -17.67
N TYR A 421 -18.40 7.59 -17.95
CA TYR A 421 -17.27 8.51 -17.76
C TYR A 421 -16.74 8.47 -16.32
N LEU A 422 -17.64 8.54 -15.32
CA LEU A 422 -17.25 8.49 -13.91
C LEU A 422 -16.67 7.14 -13.51
N ALA A 423 -17.28 6.03 -13.97
CA ALA A 423 -16.80 4.68 -13.69
C ALA A 423 -15.42 4.42 -14.30
N LYS A 424 -15.21 4.84 -15.55
CA LYS A 424 -13.92 4.72 -16.25
C LYS A 424 -12.85 5.60 -15.62
N THR A 425 -13.17 6.85 -15.30
CA THR A 425 -12.24 7.78 -14.61
C THR A 425 -11.81 7.23 -13.25
N LYS A 426 -12.75 6.68 -12.47
CA LYS A 426 -12.44 6.01 -11.21
C LYS A 426 -11.51 4.80 -11.39
N THR A 427 -11.76 4.00 -12.42
CA THR A 427 -10.93 2.82 -12.75
C THR A 427 -9.52 3.24 -13.15
N TYR A 428 -9.40 4.24 -14.03
CA TYR A 428 -8.12 4.81 -14.43
C TYR A 428 -7.35 5.40 -13.25
N ASN A 429 -8.02 6.11 -12.35
CA ASN A 429 -7.39 6.66 -11.15
C ASN A 429 -6.82 5.58 -10.22
N GLU A 430 -7.43 4.39 -10.12
CA GLU A 430 -6.83 3.28 -9.38
C GLU A 430 -5.61 2.71 -10.10
N ILE A 431 -5.62 2.60 -11.44
CA ILE A 431 -4.43 2.19 -12.21
C ILE A 431 -3.31 3.21 -12.02
N ARG A 432 -3.60 4.50 -12.16
CA ARG A 432 -2.65 5.60 -11.97
C ARG A 432 -2.09 5.61 -10.55
N TYR A 433 -2.93 5.39 -9.54
CA TYR A 433 -2.48 5.22 -8.15
C TYR A 433 -1.45 4.11 -8.02
N ARG A 434 -1.68 2.95 -8.64
CA ARG A 434 -0.79 1.80 -8.57
C ARG A 434 0.52 2.02 -9.32
N SER A 435 0.46 2.65 -10.49
CA SER A 435 1.63 3.05 -11.27
C SER A 435 2.52 4.00 -10.49
N LEU A 436 1.94 5.11 -10.00
CA LEU A 436 2.69 6.10 -9.23
C LEU A 436 3.27 5.50 -7.94
N GLN A 437 2.52 4.63 -7.27
CA GLN A 437 3.01 3.92 -6.09
C GLN A 437 4.18 2.99 -6.43
N SER A 438 4.11 2.24 -7.53
CA SER A 438 5.18 1.31 -7.93
C SER A 438 6.44 2.04 -8.42
N GLU A 439 6.29 3.20 -9.05
CA GLU A 439 7.38 4.07 -9.48
C GLU A 439 8.15 4.64 -8.29
N ASN A 440 7.43 5.09 -7.26
CA ASN A 440 7.98 5.85 -6.15
C ASN A 440 8.29 5.04 -4.89
N ILE A 441 7.96 3.74 -4.86
CA ILE A 441 8.13 2.89 -3.67
C ILE A 441 9.56 2.90 -3.11
N THR A 442 10.56 2.97 -3.98
CA THR A 442 11.99 2.98 -3.57
C THR A 442 12.35 4.30 -2.90
N VAL A 443 12.00 5.43 -3.51
CA VAL A 443 12.26 6.76 -2.96
C VAL A 443 11.49 6.96 -1.64
N TYR A 444 10.20 6.60 -1.63
CA TYR A 444 9.38 6.69 -0.42
C TYR A 444 9.89 5.78 0.72
N GLY A 445 10.32 4.55 0.38
CA GLY A 445 10.81 3.55 1.34
C GLY A 445 12.25 3.76 1.80
N THR A 446 12.98 4.71 1.24
CA THR A 446 14.38 4.99 1.64
C THR A 446 14.44 5.43 3.10
N GLU A 447 15.26 4.75 3.90
CA GLU A 447 15.53 5.12 5.29
C GLU A 447 16.32 6.43 5.33
N ARG A 448 15.83 7.39 6.10
CA ARG A 448 16.44 8.72 6.25
C ARG A 448 16.61 9.02 7.73
N GLU A 449 17.69 9.72 8.06
CA GLU A 449 17.88 10.20 9.42
C GLU A 449 16.78 11.22 9.78
N ARG A 450 16.27 11.11 11.00
CA ARG A 450 15.27 12.05 11.51
C ARG A 450 15.88 13.45 11.60
N ILE A 451 15.17 14.45 11.10
CA ILE A 451 15.56 15.86 11.20
C ILE A 451 15.22 16.37 12.61
N SER A 452 16.16 17.08 13.24
CA SER A 452 15.93 17.74 14.53
C SER A 452 15.13 19.02 14.38
N THR A 453 14.44 19.46 15.43
CA THR A 453 13.72 20.76 15.42
C THR A 453 14.67 21.94 15.13
N GLN A 454 15.92 21.86 15.58
CA GLN A 454 16.92 22.91 15.33
C GLN A 454 17.29 22.97 13.84
N ASP A 455 17.54 21.82 13.22
CA ASP A 455 17.90 21.74 11.80
C ASP A 455 16.74 22.16 10.91
N TYR A 456 15.51 21.75 11.25
CA TYR A 456 14.31 22.19 10.54
C TYR A 456 14.13 23.72 10.59
N ASN A 457 14.32 24.33 11.76
CA ASN A 457 14.22 25.79 11.89
C ASN A 457 15.34 26.51 11.11
N ALA A 458 16.55 25.95 11.07
CA ALA A 458 17.65 26.49 10.26
C ALA A 458 17.35 26.39 8.75
N TYR A 459 16.72 25.30 8.31
CA TYR A 459 16.22 25.14 6.95
C TYR A 459 15.19 26.23 6.59
N LEU A 460 14.16 26.44 7.43
CA LEU A 460 13.18 27.50 7.20
C LEU A 460 13.80 28.89 7.16
N GLN A 461 14.80 29.16 8.02
CA GLN A 461 15.52 30.43 8.00
C GLN A 461 16.28 30.63 6.69
N THR A 462 16.91 29.58 6.16
CA THR A 462 17.62 29.62 4.88
C THR A 462 16.67 30.00 3.74
N LEU A 463 15.46 29.41 3.70
CA LEU A 463 14.44 29.78 2.72
C LEU A 463 13.99 31.24 2.87
N CYS A 464 13.79 31.71 4.11
CA CYS A 464 13.44 33.11 4.35
C CYS A 464 14.56 34.08 3.93
N ASP A 465 15.82 33.72 4.14
CA ASP A 465 16.96 34.54 3.75
C ASP A 465 17.12 34.62 2.23
N GLU A 466 16.84 33.52 1.51
CA GLU A 466 16.94 33.44 0.05
C GLU A 466 15.75 34.08 -0.68
N TYR A 467 14.53 33.77 -0.25
CA TYR A 467 13.30 34.17 -0.94
C TYR A 467 12.58 35.36 -0.29
N GLY A 468 13.01 35.80 0.89
CA GLY A 468 12.42 36.89 1.68
C GLY A 468 11.27 36.46 2.59
N SER A 469 10.52 35.42 2.23
CA SER A 469 9.54 34.76 3.10
C SER A 469 9.20 33.34 2.61
N LEU A 470 8.55 32.54 3.45
CA LEU A 470 8.06 31.22 3.04
C LEU A 470 6.94 31.32 2.00
N GLU A 471 6.11 32.36 2.04
CA GLU A 471 5.10 32.63 1.01
C GLU A 471 5.71 33.01 -0.34
N ALA A 472 6.83 33.73 -0.33
CA ALA A 472 7.58 34.03 -1.55
C ALA A 472 8.19 32.75 -2.13
N TYR A 473 8.79 31.90 -1.30
CA TYR A 473 9.28 30.57 -1.70
C TYR A 473 8.16 29.73 -2.31
N TRP A 474 7.01 29.61 -1.64
CA TRP A 474 5.82 28.94 -2.17
C TRP A 474 5.39 29.48 -3.54
N GLY A 475 5.46 30.79 -3.74
CA GLY A 475 5.18 31.44 -5.02
C GLY A 475 6.08 30.95 -6.14
N THR A 476 7.35 30.61 -5.86
CA THR A 476 8.30 30.13 -6.87
C THR A 476 8.06 28.68 -7.31
N LEU A 477 7.45 27.86 -6.45
CA LEU A 477 7.12 26.46 -6.76
C LEU A 477 5.85 26.33 -7.63
N ASN A 478 5.01 27.37 -7.64
CA ASN A 478 3.69 27.35 -8.29
C ASN A 478 3.56 28.38 -9.42
N SER A 479 4.66 29.04 -9.80
CA SER A 479 4.77 29.97 -10.94
C SER A 479 5.35 29.27 -12.15
#